data_AF-A0A6N7LTS2-F1
#
_entry.id   AF-A0A6N7LTS2-F1
#
_cell.length_a   1.000
_cell.length_b   1.000
_cell.length_c   1.000
_cell.angle_alpha   90.00
_cell.angle_beta   90.00
_cell.angle_gamma   90.00
#
_symmetry.space_group_name_H-M   'P 1'
#
loop_
_entity.id
_entity.type
_entity.pdbx_description
1 polymer ?
#
loop_
_entity_poly.entity_id
_entity_poly.type
_entity_poly.pdbx_seq_one_letter_code
_entity_poly.pdbx_strand_id
1 'polypeptide(L)' 'MYSTLDVRLSGEERAFLRTVRHAGGSLHVGDDRQRELAKTCAAAGVLAFVGGSIGPGKRVSGVALTGKGHAYLDRLMRAH' A
#
# COMPACT_ATOMS: atom_id res chain seq x y z
N MET A 1 1.43 27.09 4.13
CA MET A 1 0.65 25.92 4.60
C MET A 1 1.09 24.71 3.79
N TYR A 2 1.97 23.86 4.34
CA TYR A 2 2.33 22.58 3.71
C TYR A 2 1.25 21.57 4.09
N SER A 3 0.33 21.27 3.16
CA SER A 3 -0.64 20.20 3.34
C SER A 3 0.11 18.88 3.52
N THR A 4 0.19 18.39 4.74
CA THR A 4 0.96 17.21 5.18
C THR A 4 0.48 15.86 4.62
N LEU A 5 -0.33 15.88 3.56
CA LEU A 5 -0.86 14.72 2.85
C LEU A 5 -0.78 14.91 1.31
N ASP A 6 0.30 15.50 0.80
CA ASP A 6 0.63 15.48 -0.65
C ASP A 6 1.16 14.10 -1.07
N VAL A 7 0.39 13.05 -0.78
CA VAL A 7 0.67 11.70 -1.25
C VAL A 7 0.19 11.62 -2.70
N ARG A 8 1.09 11.98 -3.63
CA ARG A 8 0.85 11.89 -5.06
C ARG A 8 0.97 10.45 -5.53
N LEU A 9 -0.16 9.76 -5.47
CA LEU A 9 -0.32 8.42 -6.05
C LEU A 9 -1.04 8.51 -7.40
N SER A 10 -0.51 7.75 -8.36
CA SER A 10 -1.12 7.33 -9.62
C SER A 10 -2.45 6.60 -9.40
N GLY A 11 -3.27 6.55 -10.45
CA GLY A 11 -4.51 5.77 -10.45
C GLY A 11 -4.27 4.28 -10.13
N GLU A 12 -3.17 3.70 -10.61
CA GLU A 12 -2.83 2.30 -10.36
C GLU A 12 -2.47 2.04 -8.89
N GLU A 13 -1.73 2.94 -8.27
CA GLU A 13 -1.33 2.82 -6.86
C GLU A 13 -2.53 2.99 -5.92
N ARG A 14 -3.45 3.89 -6.27
CA ARG A 14 -4.74 4.03 -5.56
C ARG A 14 -5.58 2.77 -5.71
N ALA A 15 -5.65 2.19 -6.90
CA ALA A 15 -6.35 0.93 -7.14
C ALA A 15 -5.73 -0.21 -6.30
N PHE A 16 -4.40 -0.29 -6.25
CA PHE A 16 -3.69 -1.24 -5.42
C PHE A 16 -4.00 -1.06 -3.92
N LEU A 17 -3.95 0.17 -3.39
CA LEU A 17 -4.31 0.45 -2.00
C LEU A 17 -5.75 0.06 -1.66
N ARG A 18 -6.69 0.29 -2.57
CA ARG A 18 -8.07 -0.16 -2.42
C ARG A 18 -8.13 -1.68 -2.32
N THR A 19 -7.41 -2.40 -3.18
CA THR A 19 -7.32 -3.87 -3.11
C THR A 19 -6.79 -4.33 -1.75
N VAL A 20 -5.71 -3.72 -1.23
CA VAL A 20 -5.19 -4.06 0.11
C VAL A 20 -6.24 -3.79 1.20
N ARG A 21 -6.98 -2.68 1.12
CA ARG A 21 -8.09 -2.38 2.05
C ARG A 21 -9.20 -3.41 1.97
N HIS A 22 -9.60 -3.80 0.76
CA HIS A 22 -10.63 -4.82 0.54
C HIS A 22 -10.21 -6.20 1.04
N ALA A 23 -8.92 -6.51 1.03
CA ALA A 23 -8.34 -7.73 1.60
C ALA A 23 -8.25 -7.72 3.15
N GLY A 24 -8.84 -6.73 3.82
CA GLY A 24 -8.80 -6.59 5.29
C GLY A 24 -7.62 -5.77 5.80
N GLY A 25 -6.96 -5.00 4.94
CA GLY A 25 -5.87 -4.10 5.30
C GLY A 25 -4.48 -4.70 5.18
N SER A 26 -4.37 -5.95 4.73
CA SER A 26 -3.10 -6.56 4.37
C SER A 26 -3.25 -7.45 3.14
N LEU A 27 -2.18 -7.56 2.35
CA LEU A 27 -2.17 -8.33 1.12
C LEU A 27 -0.79 -8.97 0.93
N HIS A 28 -0.78 -10.19 0.41
CA HIS A 28 0.44 -10.86 0.00
C HIS A 28 0.80 -10.42 -1.42
N VAL A 29 2.00 -9.85 -1.62
CA VAL A 29 2.50 -9.53 -2.96
C VAL A 29 3.52 -10.57 -3.41
N GLY A 30 3.12 -11.35 -4.42
CA GLY A 30 3.95 -12.39 -5.04
C GLY A 30 4.51 -11.97 -6.39
N ASP A 31 3.83 -11.03 -7.06
CA ASP A 31 4.15 -10.62 -8.42
C ASP A 31 5.05 -9.37 -8.45
N ASP A 32 5.95 -9.29 -9.43
CA ASP A 32 6.98 -8.23 -9.48
C ASP A 32 6.33 -6.85 -9.64
N ARG A 33 5.27 -6.75 -10.45
CA ARG A 33 4.49 -5.51 -10.62
C ARG A 33 3.84 -5.04 -9.32
N GLN A 34 3.23 -5.96 -8.56
CA GLN A 34 2.64 -5.62 -7.26
C GLN A 34 3.70 -5.18 -6.26
N ARG A 35 4.90 -5.75 -6.38
CA ARG A 35 6.04 -5.39 -5.54
C ARG A 35 6.52 -3.96 -5.81
N GLU A 36 6.59 -3.55 -7.07
CA GLU A 36 6.92 -2.15 -7.42
C GLU A 36 5.85 -1.18 -6.91
N LEU A 37 4.56 -1.49 -7.10
CA LEU A 37 3.46 -0.68 -6.55
C LEU A 37 3.52 -0.59 -5.02
N ALA A 38 3.81 -1.71 -4.35
CA ALA A 38 4.00 -1.76 -2.91
C ALA A 38 5.18 -0.90 -2.45
N LYS A 39 6.31 -0.91 -3.17
CA LYS A 39 7.47 -0.07 -2.86
C LYS A 39 7.12 1.41 -2.95
N THR A 40 6.44 1.86 -4.00
CA THR A 40 6.07 3.27 -4.13
C THR A 40 5.06 3.70 -3.07
N CYS A 41 4.06 2.85 -2.80
CA CYS A 41 3.11 3.09 -1.71
C CYS A 41 3.78 3.10 -0.33
N ALA A 42 4.79 2.26 -0.11
CA ALA A 42 5.57 2.26 1.12
C ALA A 42 6.46 3.51 1.24
N ALA A 43 7.08 3.96 0.13
CA ALA A 43 7.83 5.22 0.09
C ALA A 43 6.94 6.44 0.39
N ALA A 44 5.66 6.39 -0.01
CA ALA A 44 4.66 7.39 0.35
C ALA A 44 4.17 7.28 1.82
N GLY A 45 4.57 6.23 2.54
CA GLY A 45 4.24 5.98 3.95
C GLY A 45 2.81 5.46 4.18
N VAL A 46 2.11 5.05 3.13
CA VAL A 46 0.71 4.54 3.21
C VAL A 46 0.63 3.02 3.33
N LEU A 47 1.71 2.32 2.98
CA LEU A 47 1.90 0.89 3.25
C LEU A 47 3.18 0.64 4.05
N ALA A 48 3.20 -0.50 4.73
CA ALA A 48 4.40 -1.09 5.33
C ALA A 48 4.53 -2.52 4.85
N PHE A 49 5.76 -2.97 4.60
CA PHE A 49 6.02 -4.38 4.33
C PHE A 49 5.92 -5.17 5.64
N VAL A 50 5.11 -6.22 5.64
CA VAL A 50 4.91 -7.12 6.78
C VAL A 50 5.18 -8.55 6.33
N GLY A 51 6.07 -9.25 7.02
CA GLY A 51 6.50 -10.59 6.64
C GLY A 51 7.92 -10.63 6.07
N GLY A 52 8.75 -11.44 6.72
CA GLY A 52 10.09 -11.80 6.28
C GLY A 52 10.09 -13.11 5.50
N SER A 53 11.18 -13.32 4.76
CA SER A 53 11.44 -14.46 3.86
C SER A 53 10.90 -15.80 4.39
N ILE A 54 9.92 -16.38 3.71
CA ILE A 54 9.50 -17.77 3.93
C ILE A 54 10.44 -18.66 3.09
N GLY A 55 11.66 -18.82 3.59
CA GLY A 55 12.65 -19.76 3.05
C GLY A 55 13.52 -19.27 1.88
N PRO A 56 14.54 -20.07 1.51
CA PRO A 56 15.47 -19.76 0.44
C PRO A 56 14.76 -19.82 -0.92
N GLY A 57 14.49 -18.65 -1.51
CA GLY A 57 13.96 -18.53 -2.86
C GLY A 57 12.51 -18.04 -2.96
N LYS A 58 11.71 -18.08 -1.89
CA LYS A 58 10.34 -17.56 -1.88
C LYS A 58 10.25 -16.26 -1.09
N ARG A 59 10.49 -15.18 -1.82
CA ARG A 59 10.42 -13.81 -1.33
C ARG A 59 8.95 -13.38 -1.22
N VAL A 60 8.21 -14.01 -0.31
CA VAL A 60 6.88 -13.59 0.10
C VAL A 60 7.03 -12.24 0.80
N SER A 61 6.60 -11.16 0.16
CA SER A 61 6.49 -9.86 0.81
C SER A 61 5.02 -9.65 1.09
N GLY A 62 4.60 -9.71 2.36
CA GLY A 62 3.30 -9.17 2.72
C GLY A 62 3.39 -7.65 2.80
N VAL A 63 2.27 -6.98 2.61
CA VAL A 63 2.10 -5.55 2.86
C VAL A 63 0.87 -5.31 3.72
N ALA A 64 0.93 -4.29 4.56
CA ALA A 64 -0.18 -3.84 5.40
C ALA A 64 -0.35 -2.33 5.28
N LEU A 65 -1.60 -1.87 5.37
CA LEU A 65 -1.93 -0.46 5.46
C LEU A 65 -1.41 0.13 6.76
N THR A 66 -0.80 1.31 6.64
CA THR A 66 -0.46 2.12 7.81
C THR A 66 -1.67 2.96 8.21
N GLY A 67 -1.63 3.55 9.41
CA GLY A 67 -2.64 4.54 9.82
C GLY A 67 -2.80 5.69 8.80
N LYS A 68 -1.70 6.10 8.16
CA LYS A 68 -1.70 7.10 7.08
C LYS A 68 -2.43 6.59 5.84
N GLY A 69 -2.22 5.33 5.45
CA GLY A 69 -2.92 4.71 4.32
C GLY A 69 -4.43 4.60 4.54
N HIS A 70 -4.85 4.23 5.75
CA HIS A 70 -6.26 4.23 6.13
C HIS A 70 -6.88 5.63 6.05
N ALA A 71 -6.22 6.65 6.62
CA ALA A 71 -6.69 8.03 6.57
C ALA A 71 -6.74 8.59 5.14
N TYR A 72 -5.75 8.25 4.30
CA TYR A 72 -5.72 8.63 2.89
C TYR A 72 -6.92 8.06 2.13
N LEU A 73 -7.18 6.76 2.28
CA LEU A 73 -8.31 6.10 1.63
C LEU A 73 -9.65 6.65 2.13
N ASP A 74 -9.82 6.86 3.44
CA ASP A 74 -11.05 7.44 4.00
C ASP A 74 -11.37 8.81 3.39
N ARG A 75 -10.37 9.70 3.29
CA ARG A 75 -10.55 11.00 2.60
C ARG A 75 -10.88 10.84 1.12
N LEU A 76 -10.21 9.91 0.43
CA LEU A 76 -10.46 9.65 -0.98
C LEU A 76 -11.90 9.17 -1.25
N MET A 77 -12.49 8.42 -0.30
CA MET A 77 -13.86 7.93 -0.40
C MET A 77 -14.92 8.95 0.00
N ARG A 78 -14.59 9.90 0.88
CA ARG A 78 -15.50 11.00 1.24
C ARG A 78 -15.52 12.15 0.22
N ALA A 79 -14.51 12.23 -0.64
CA ALA A 79 -14.38 13.28 -1.64
C ALA A 79 -15.14 12.99 -2.95
N HIS A 80 -16.07 12.02 -2.94
CA HIS A 80 -16.80 11.54 -4.12
C HIS A 80 -18.30 11.46 -3.85
#